data_AF-A0A7C1LKD3-F1
#
_entry.id   AF-A0A7C1LKD3-F1
#
_cell.length_a   1.000
_cell.length_b   1.000
_cell.length_c   1.000
_cell.angle_alpha   90.00
_cell.angle_beta   90.00
_cell.angle_gamma   90.00
#
_symmetry.space_group_name_H-M   'P 1'
#
loop_
_entity.id
_entity.type
_entity.pdbx_description
1 polymer ?
#
loop_
_entity_poly.entity_id
_entity_poly.type
_entity_poly.pdbx_seq_one_letter_code
_entity_poly.pdbx_strand_id
1 'polypeptide(L)'
;MKIFCPNCGIETKLYSSCISCKFPFVMDEPIAESQFLKQQIPSSEYEILHEYEQFMGKSLKVVDKVNSNSSLYVSIENGHVSGLGVCSRKNKDFLLFLKIFFKLRYLKSLCLRGSNLNPFPDEINRLNHLEILILDRCNLNQFPESLVKINSLKEFYAKQNHFIFLPENFGDLGSLEVLNLELNKIEVLPDSFGTLKSLKELNLRSNEIVNVPNWFGDLTSLKELNLGGNKLSSIPVSIGNLRFLKKLNLNSNQLENLPDSIGNLRSLEILHLSHNKLKTIPKSIGSLENLKELSIQNNQLSTLPDSIGKLRSLELLELVSNQLVTLPDSVGDIETLKELNLWRNKLTYLPDSIGNLKALELLQLEENNLKNLPASLLNISSLKGVIWSKNPLSKNNSVLRNLAAKGVGLFPMVIKENERPFAEIDMSKAQIREFLVKLAGPDGCQYNGVESRCGGKDYKYSREILEIMKVPGKEQDKFLKVCKELGGYCDCEILMNAAEDLLGEDTPW
;
A
#
# COMPACT_ATOMS: atom_id res chain seq x y z
N MET A 1 10.56 40.41 -11.35
CA MET A 1 11.12 40.77 -12.66
C MET A 1 10.09 40.46 -13.75
N LYS A 2 9.95 41.32 -14.76
CA LYS A 2 9.17 41.06 -15.99
C LYS A 2 10.07 40.26 -16.94
N ILE A 3 9.65 39.07 -17.38
CA ILE A 3 10.44 38.23 -18.30
C ILE A 3 9.65 38.05 -19.60
N PHE A 4 10.33 38.08 -20.75
CA PHE A 4 9.73 37.82 -22.06
C PHE A 4 9.87 36.35 -22.43
N CYS A 5 8.79 35.70 -22.89
CA CYS A 5 8.84 34.32 -23.37
C CYS A 5 9.73 34.22 -24.62
N PRO A 6 10.78 33.38 -24.64
CA PRO A 6 11.68 33.28 -25.79
C PRO A 6 11.02 32.72 -27.05
N ASN A 7 9.88 32.03 -26.92
CA ASN A 7 9.16 31.43 -28.05
C ASN A 7 8.09 32.37 -28.66
N CYS A 8 7.55 33.33 -27.90
CA CYS A 8 6.47 34.20 -28.40
C CYS A 8 6.59 35.69 -28.03
N GLY A 9 7.63 36.09 -27.30
CA GLY A 9 7.94 37.49 -27.00
C GLY A 9 6.96 38.20 -26.06
N ILE A 10 6.08 37.49 -25.37
CA ILE A 10 5.08 38.08 -24.46
C ILE A 10 5.65 38.19 -23.04
N GLU A 11 5.39 39.32 -22.39
CA GLU A 11 5.78 39.60 -21.01
C GLU A 11 4.98 38.73 -20.02
N THR A 12 5.66 37.94 -19.18
CA THR A 12 5.05 37.01 -18.21
C THR A 12 5.63 37.19 -16.80
N LYS A 13 4.84 36.78 -15.79
CA LYS A 13 5.29 36.61 -14.40
C LYS A 13 5.97 35.24 -14.25
N LEU A 14 7.03 35.15 -13.45
CA LEU A 14 7.69 33.89 -13.11
C LEU A 14 6.65 32.94 -12.48
N TYR A 15 6.66 31.67 -12.88
CA TYR A 15 5.85 30.56 -12.34
C TYR A 15 4.50 30.21 -13.00
N SER A 16 4.39 30.41 -14.32
CA SER A 16 3.47 29.57 -15.12
C SER A 16 4.06 29.29 -16.51
N SER A 17 3.74 28.13 -17.11
CA SER A 17 3.92 27.93 -18.55
C SER A 17 3.38 29.14 -19.29
N CYS A 18 4.06 29.62 -20.33
CA CYS A 18 3.60 30.81 -21.06
C CYS A 18 2.12 30.63 -21.46
N ILE A 19 1.23 31.52 -21.02
CA ILE A 19 -0.23 31.36 -21.17
C ILE A 19 -0.62 31.17 -22.65
N SER A 20 0.13 31.79 -23.56
CA SER A 20 -0.13 31.74 -25.00
C SER A 20 0.40 30.49 -25.69
N CYS A 21 1.56 29.95 -25.29
CA CYS A 21 2.23 28.86 -26.04
C CYS A 21 2.55 27.63 -25.20
N LYS A 22 2.16 27.64 -23.91
CA LYS A 22 2.42 26.60 -22.91
C LYS A 22 3.88 26.18 -22.77
N PHE A 23 4.83 27.02 -23.21
CA PHE A 23 6.26 26.73 -23.10
C PHE A 23 6.67 26.65 -21.61
N PRO A 24 7.25 25.53 -21.15
CA PRO A 24 7.75 25.41 -19.79
C PRO A 24 9.08 26.14 -19.66
N PHE A 25 9.17 27.07 -18.70
CA PHE A 25 10.45 27.66 -18.34
C PHE A 25 11.26 26.64 -17.54
N VAL A 26 12.20 25.97 -18.19
CA VAL A 26 13.28 25.24 -17.51
C VAL A 26 14.43 26.23 -17.39
N MET A 27 14.69 26.73 -16.18
CA MET A 27 15.87 27.55 -15.91
C MET A 27 17.05 26.60 -15.76
N ASP A 28 18.10 26.82 -16.55
CA ASP A 28 19.41 26.26 -16.27
C ASP A 28 20.01 26.95 -15.03
N GLU A 29 20.53 26.11 -14.12
CA GLU A 29 21.50 26.37 -13.05
C GLU A 29 21.08 26.75 -11.59
N PRO A 30 21.76 26.13 -10.58
CA PRO A 30 21.57 26.34 -9.13
C PRO A 30 21.79 27.77 -8.60
N ILE A 31 22.43 28.64 -9.36
CA ILE A 31 22.73 30.03 -8.97
C ILE A 31 21.44 30.88 -8.93
N ALA A 32 20.48 30.59 -9.81
CA ALA A 32 19.23 31.34 -9.89
C ALA A 32 18.28 31.07 -8.71
N GLU A 33 18.24 29.82 -8.21
CA GLU A 33 17.40 29.46 -7.05
C GLU A 33 17.95 30.06 -5.74
N SER A 34 19.26 30.04 -5.55
CA SER A 34 19.87 30.64 -4.34
C SER A 34 19.68 32.17 -4.29
N GLN A 35 19.86 32.87 -5.41
CA GLN A 35 19.55 34.31 -5.48
C GLN A 35 18.06 34.62 -5.28
N PHE A 36 17.18 33.75 -5.76
CA PHE A 36 15.74 33.88 -5.54
C PHE A 36 15.40 33.76 -4.06
N LEU A 37 15.88 32.72 -3.36
CA LEU A 37 15.67 32.56 -1.92
C LEU A 37 16.10 33.80 -1.14
N LYS A 38 17.28 34.35 -1.44
CA LYS A 38 17.81 35.56 -0.78
C LYS A 38 16.88 36.78 -0.86
N GLN A 39 16.01 36.85 -1.87
CA GLN A 39 15.05 37.95 -2.04
C GLN A 39 13.68 37.68 -1.40
N GLN A 40 13.36 36.42 -1.08
CA GLN A 40 12.03 36.00 -0.63
C GLN A 40 11.92 35.77 0.87
N ILE A 41 13.03 35.48 1.57
CA ILE A 41 13.04 35.16 3.00
C ILE A 41 14.02 36.05 3.78
N PRO A 42 13.88 36.20 5.11
CA PRO A 42 14.81 36.94 5.94
C PRO A 42 16.24 36.39 5.83
N SER A 43 17.25 37.27 5.92
CA SER A 43 18.66 36.88 5.84
C SER A 43 19.03 35.74 6.79
N SER A 44 18.47 35.72 8.00
CA SER A 44 18.69 34.67 8.99
C SER A 44 18.19 33.29 8.56
N GLU A 45 17.12 33.21 7.77
CA GLU A 45 16.62 31.94 7.23
C GLU A 45 17.41 31.54 5.99
N TYR A 46 17.73 32.51 5.12
CA TYR A 46 18.58 32.30 3.95
C TYR A 46 19.96 31.74 4.32
N GLU A 47 20.61 32.30 5.34
CA GLU A 47 21.92 31.84 5.82
C GLU A 47 21.90 30.36 6.22
N ILE A 48 20.83 29.91 6.89
CA ILE A 48 20.65 28.50 7.29
C ILE A 48 20.56 27.60 6.06
N LEU A 49 19.74 27.98 5.08
CA LEU A 49 19.58 27.19 3.85
C LEU A 49 20.87 27.17 3.04
N HIS A 50 21.52 28.32 2.90
CA HIS A 50 22.75 28.45 2.13
C HIS A 50 23.90 27.62 2.73
N GLU A 51 24.05 27.63 4.06
CA GLU A 51 25.04 26.79 4.76
C GLU A 51 24.78 25.30 4.51
N TYR A 52 23.50 24.88 4.48
CA TYR A 52 23.14 23.51 4.13
C TYR A 52 23.42 23.16 2.66
N GLU A 53 23.12 24.07 1.72
CA GLU A 53 23.42 23.87 0.30
C GLU A 53 24.94 23.67 0.09
N GLN A 54 25.76 24.48 0.76
CA GLN A 54 27.21 24.36 0.75
C GLN A 54 27.66 23.01 1.34
N PHE A 55 27.09 22.60 2.47
CA PHE A 55 27.39 21.32 3.10
C PHE A 55 27.03 20.11 2.21
N MET A 56 25.91 20.17 1.49
CA MET A 56 25.47 19.09 0.60
C MET A 56 26.12 19.14 -0.78
N GLY A 57 26.72 20.28 -1.16
CA GLY A 57 27.18 20.55 -2.52
C GLY A 57 26.03 20.55 -3.55
N LYS A 58 24.80 20.83 -3.11
CA LYS A 58 23.59 20.80 -3.93
C LYS A 58 22.60 21.87 -3.47
N SER A 59 21.97 22.53 -4.42
CA SER A 59 20.95 23.53 -4.14
C SER A 59 19.60 22.91 -3.79
N LEU A 60 18.85 23.65 -2.97
CA LEU A 60 17.47 23.36 -2.62
C LEU A 60 16.53 23.84 -3.72
N LYS A 61 15.63 22.98 -4.16
CA LYS A 61 14.60 23.31 -5.14
C LYS A 61 13.40 23.94 -4.47
N VAL A 62 12.90 25.04 -5.05
CA VAL A 62 11.69 25.70 -4.54
C VAL A 62 10.44 24.97 -5.03
N VAL A 63 9.52 24.64 -4.12
CA VAL A 63 8.24 24.00 -4.42
C VAL A 63 7.11 24.67 -3.65
N ASP A 64 5.88 24.47 -4.12
CA ASP A 64 4.68 25.00 -3.45
C ASP A 64 4.47 24.35 -2.07
N LYS A 65 4.73 23.03 -1.96
CA LYS A 65 4.60 22.28 -0.71
C LYS A 65 5.61 21.12 -0.66
N VAL A 66 6.23 20.93 0.49
CA VAL A 66 7.09 19.77 0.78
C VAL A 66 6.22 18.54 1.08
N ASN A 67 6.58 17.39 0.50
CA ASN A 67 5.86 16.12 0.69
C ASN A 67 6.84 14.95 0.96
N SER A 68 6.32 13.73 1.08
CA SER A 68 7.08 12.52 1.43
C SER A 68 8.13 12.08 0.41
N ASN A 69 8.12 12.62 -0.81
CA ASN A 69 9.12 12.38 -1.85
C ASN A 69 10.12 13.53 -1.99
N SER A 70 9.99 14.57 -1.17
CA SER A 70 10.85 15.74 -1.22
C SER A 70 12.21 15.47 -0.56
N SER A 71 13.26 15.28 -1.37
CA SER A 71 14.65 15.44 -0.94
C SER A 71 15.27 16.67 -1.61
N LEU A 72 15.88 17.56 -0.81
CA LEU A 72 16.43 18.86 -1.21
C LEU A 72 15.39 19.85 -1.75
N TYR A 73 14.33 20.08 -0.98
CA TYR A 73 13.29 21.04 -1.33
C TYR A 73 13.03 22.06 -0.23
N VAL A 74 12.54 23.23 -0.62
CA VAL A 74 12.08 24.30 0.27
C VAL A 74 10.77 24.89 -0.25
N SER A 75 9.84 25.20 0.64
CA SER A 75 8.65 26.00 0.32
C SER A 75 8.64 27.29 1.14
N ILE A 76 8.09 28.35 0.55
CA ILE A 76 8.01 29.68 1.16
C ILE A 76 6.54 30.08 1.25
N GLU A 77 6.12 30.54 2.41
CA GLU A 77 4.78 31.09 2.63
C GLU A 77 4.90 32.40 3.39
N ASN A 78 4.22 33.45 2.92
CA ASN A 78 4.23 34.78 3.56
C ASN A 78 5.65 35.33 3.84
N GLY A 79 6.60 35.05 2.94
CA GLY A 79 7.98 35.52 3.05
C GLY A 79 8.84 34.75 4.07
N HIS A 80 8.40 33.58 4.53
CA HIS A 80 9.16 32.73 5.44
C HIS A 80 9.26 31.29 4.93
N VAL A 81 10.32 30.58 5.32
CA VAL A 81 10.45 29.14 5.06
C VAL A 81 9.34 28.40 5.79
N SER A 82 8.41 27.84 5.02
CA SER A 82 7.24 27.12 5.51
C SER A 82 7.41 25.60 5.41
N GLY A 83 8.27 25.13 4.51
CA GLY A 83 8.54 23.71 4.34
C GLY A 83 10.00 23.45 4.01
N LEU A 84 10.54 22.37 4.56
CA LEU A 84 11.93 21.96 4.35
C LEU A 84 12.01 20.44 4.18
N GLY A 85 12.56 19.99 3.07
CA GLY A 85 12.83 18.58 2.77
C GLY A 85 14.32 18.35 2.59
N VAL A 86 14.96 17.70 3.56
CA VAL A 86 16.42 17.51 3.61
C VAL A 86 16.76 16.07 3.98
N CYS A 87 17.84 15.53 3.45
CA CYS A 87 18.22 14.14 3.69
C CYS A 87 19.73 14.00 3.79
N SER A 88 20.22 13.21 4.74
CA SER A 88 21.63 12.79 4.80
C SER A 88 21.79 11.38 5.37
N ARG A 89 22.17 10.44 4.49
CA ARG A 89 22.36 9.01 4.84
C ARG A 89 23.68 8.69 5.53
N LYS A 90 24.72 9.50 5.31
CA LYS A 90 26.12 9.11 5.62
C LYS A 90 26.87 10.08 6.52
N ASN A 91 26.31 11.25 6.82
CA ASN A 91 27.06 12.30 7.48
C ASN A 91 26.63 12.48 8.95
N LYS A 92 27.55 12.19 9.89
CA LYS A 92 27.33 12.35 11.33
C LYS A 92 27.09 13.81 11.73
N ASP A 93 27.62 14.76 10.95
CA ASP A 93 27.47 16.19 11.21
C ASP A 93 26.06 16.71 10.86
N PHE A 94 25.24 15.91 10.18
CA PHE A 94 23.87 16.29 9.84
C PHE A 94 22.99 16.54 11.09
N LEU A 95 23.30 15.89 12.21
CA LEU A 95 22.65 16.16 13.49
C LEU A 95 22.88 17.59 13.98
N LEU A 96 24.04 18.20 13.67
CA LEU A 96 24.32 19.60 14.01
C LEU A 96 23.43 20.54 13.17
N PHE A 97 23.29 20.25 11.87
CA PHE A 97 22.39 21.00 10.98
C PHE A 97 20.94 20.94 11.41
N LEU A 98 20.47 19.80 11.93
CA LEU A 98 19.10 19.70 12.46
C LEU A 98 18.80 20.71 13.56
N LYS A 99 19.75 20.91 14.48
CA LYS A 99 19.60 21.93 15.54
C LYS A 99 19.52 23.34 14.97
N ILE A 100 20.14 23.59 13.82
CA ILE A 100 20.06 24.85 13.10
C ILE A 100 18.71 24.98 12.39
N PHE A 101 18.22 23.93 11.72
CA PHE A 101 16.90 23.94 11.07
C PHE A 101 15.76 24.21 12.04
N PHE A 102 15.88 23.78 13.30
CA PHE A 102 14.89 24.08 14.33
C PHE A 102 14.83 25.56 14.75
N LYS A 103 15.69 26.42 14.20
CA LYS A 103 15.57 27.89 14.29
C LYS A 103 14.57 28.47 13.29
N LEU A 104 14.14 27.70 12.28
CA LEU A 104 13.14 28.11 11.29
C LEU A 104 11.72 28.08 11.93
N ARG A 105 11.39 29.10 12.73
CA ARG A 105 10.19 29.08 13.59
C ARG A 105 8.85 29.05 12.84
N TYR A 106 8.83 29.40 11.56
CA TYR A 106 7.62 29.41 10.72
C TYR A 106 7.40 28.09 9.96
N LEU A 107 8.24 27.08 10.22
CA LEU A 107 8.17 25.81 9.52
C LEU A 107 6.88 25.06 9.87
N LYS A 108 6.09 24.76 8.83
CA LYS A 108 4.86 23.95 8.88
C LYS A 108 5.09 22.51 8.42
N SER A 109 6.08 22.25 7.57
CA SER A 109 6.38 20.91 7.07
C SER A 109 7.88 20.60 7.11
N LEU A 110 8.25 19.48 7.72
CA LEU A 110 9.63 19.03 7.79
C LEU A 110 9.74 17.58 7.30
N CYS A 111 10.52 17.35 6.25
CA CYS A 111 10.82 16.01 5.74
C CYS A 111 12.31 15.71 5.91
N LEU A 112 12.60 14.67 6.69
CA LEU A 112 13.96 14.19 6.99
C LEU A 112 14.22 12.77 6.48
N ARG A 113 13.32 12.26 5.62
CA ARG A 113 13.27 10.87 5.18
C ARG A 113 14.63 10.31 4.77
N GLY A 114 14.97 9.14 5.27
CA GLY A 114 16.20 8.43 4.93
C GLY A 114 17.45 8.96 5.61
N SER A 115 17.36 9.89 6.57
CA SER A 115 18.52 10.42 7.28
C SER A 115 18.87 9.54 8.49
N ASN A 116 20.15 9.42 8.86
CA ASN A 116 20.48 8.70 10.10
C ASN A 116 20.37 9.64 11.31
N LEU A 117 19.26 9.54 12.06
CA LEU A 117 18.88 10.54 13.08
C LEU A 117 18.88 10.01 14.50
N ASN A 118 19.63 8.96 14.80
CA ASN A 118 19.63 8.33 16.10
C ASN A 118 20.86 8.77 16.94
N PRO A 119 20.68 9.43 18.11
CA PRO A 119 19.42 9.85 18.72
C PRO A 119 18.83 11.11 18.07
N PHE A 120 17.51 11.27 18.16
CA PHE A 120 16.82 12.42 17.58
C PHE A 120 16.94 13.63 18.52
N PRO A 121 17.24 14.84 18.01
CA PRO A 121 17.40 16.04 18.85
C PRO A 121 16.08 16.53 19.48
N ASP A 122 16.10 16.79 20.79
CA ASP A 122 14.94 17.24 21.56
C ASP A 122 14.44 18.64 21.16
N GLU A 123 15.30 19.46 20.56
CA GLU A 123 15.01 20.86 20.22
C GLU A 123 13.92 21.04 19.14
N ILE A 124 13.36 19.95 18.58
CA ILE A 124 12.25 19.99 17.62
C ILE A 124 11.00 20.67 18.20
N ASN A 125 10.84 20.62 19.53
CA ASN A 125 9.75 21.28 20.24
C ASN A 125 9.76 22.82 20.11
N ARG A 126 10.78 23.42 19.47
CA ARG A 126 10.79 24.85 19.11
C ARG A 126 9.91 25.16 17.89
N LEU A 127 9.59 24.16 17.09
CA LEU A 127 8.78 24.28 15.88
C LEU A 127 7.28 24.22 16.22
N ASN A 128 6.79 25.21 16.96
CA ASN A 128 5.41 25.24 17.47
C ASN A 128 4.33 25.35 16.38
N HIS A 129 4.70 25.63 15.13
CA HIS A 129 3.79 25.71 13.98
C HIS A 129 3.90 24.49 13.05
N LEU A 130 4.67 23.46 13.43
CA LEU A 130 4.88 22.29 12.60
C LEU A 130 3.60 21.45 12.51
N GLU A 131 3.08 21.32 11.30
CA GLU A 131 1.88 20.55 11.00
C GLU A 131 2.19 19.18 10.42
N ILE A 132 3.31 19.04 9.70
CA ILE A 132 3.69 17.79 9.01
C ILE A 132 5.15 17.45 9.36
N LEU A 133 5.37 16.24 9.84
CA LEU A 133 6.72 15.72 10.09
C LEU A 133 6.91 14.33 9.47
N ILE A 134 7.97 14.18 8.69
CA ILE A 134 8.31 12.93 7.98
C ILE A 134 9.70 12.46 8.42
N LEU A 135 9.73 11.39 9.21
CA LEU A 135 10.89 10.69 9.73
C LEU A 135 10.99 9.25 9.19
N ASP A 136 10.44 8.99 8.01
CA ASP A 136 10.52 7.67 7.38
C ASP A 136 11.97 7.23 7.17
N ARG A 137 12.29 5.97 7.45
CA ARG A 137 13.62 5.37 7.23
C ARG A 137 14.75 6.14 7.94
N CYS A 138 14.51 6.64 9.15
CA CYS A 138 15.46 7.48 9.87
C CYS A 138 16.36 6.76 10.88
N ASN A 139 16.29 5.43 10.94
CA ASN A 139 17.07 4.58 11.84
C ASN A 139 16.84 4.88 13.34
N LEU A 140 15.67 5.42 13.69
CA LEU A 140 15.32 5.79 15.06
C LEU A 140 14.94 4.55 15.87
N ASN A 141 15.58 4.36 17.03
CA ASN A 141 15.26 3.28 17.97
C ASN A 141 14.36 3.71 19.14
N GLN A 142 14.30 5.01 19.41
CA GLN A 142 13.49 5.61 20.47
C GLN A 142 12.65 6.72 19.87
N PHE A 143 11.39 6.78 20.29
CA PHE A 143 10.52 7.87 19.92
C PHE A 143 11.03 9.19 20.54
N PRO A 144 11.07 10.31 19.81
CA PRO A 144 11.49 11.59 20.37
C PRO A 144 10.41 12.16 21.31
N GLU A 145 10.58 12.00 22.62
CA GLU A 145 9.56 12.40 23.60
C GLU A 145 9.19 13.89 23.50
N SER A 146 10.12 14.76 23.12
CA SER A 146 9.84 16.19 22.97
C SER A 146 8.81 16.49 21.85
N LEU A 147 8.58 15.55 20.92
CA LEU A 147 7.60 15.70 19.84
C LEU A 147 6.17 15.87 20.36
N VAL A 148 5.84 15.23 21.49
CA VAL A 148 4.48 15.29 22.09
C VAL A 148 4.09 16.71 22.51
N LYS A 149 5.05 17.65 22.59
CA LYS A 149 4.82 19.06 22.92
C LYS A 149 4.37 19.90 21.71
N ILE A 150 4.40 19.33 20.51
CA ILE A 150 4.05 20.02 19.25
C ILE A 150 2.57 19.81 18.96
N ASN A 151 1.73 20.54 19.67
CA ASN A 151 0.27 20.38 19.60
C ASN A 151 -0.33 20.80 18.23
N SER A 152 0.46 21.42 17.36
CA SER A 152 0.07 21.79 15.99
C SER A 152 0.25 20.65 14.98
N LEU A 153 0.92 19.55 15.36
CA LEU A 153 1.21 18.43 14.48
C LEU A 153 -0.07 17.73 14.04
N LYS A 154 -0.31 17.68 12.73
CA LYS A 154 -1.47 17.04 12.08
C LYS A 154 -1.09 15.75 11.40
N GLU A 155 0.11 15.66 10.83
CA GLU A 155 0.55 14.49 10.09
C GLU A 155 1.94 14.06 10.57
N PHE A 156 2.06 12.82 11.03
CA PHE A 156 3.32 12.24 11.45
C PHE A 156 3.58 10.92 10.73
N TYR A 157 4.67 10.90 9.97
CA TYR A 157 5.13 9.73 9.22
C TYR A 157 6.48 9.30 9.77
N ALA A 158 6.58 8.06 10.26
CA ALA A 158 7.83 7.50 10.73
C ALA A 158 7.94 6.00 10.40
N LYS A 159 7.59 5.67 9.15
CA LYS A 159 7.67 4.33 8.59
C LYS A 159 9.12 3.80 8.61
N GLN A 160 9.28 2.50 8.81
CA GLN A 160 10.57 1.81 8.69
C GLN A 160 11.64 2.39 9.63
N ASN A 161 11.29 2.50 10.91
CA ASN A 161 12.22 2.78 12.00
C ASN A 161 12.32 1.55 12.93
N HIS A 162 12.79 1.74 14.15
CA HIS A 162 13.00 0.68 15.14
C HIS A 162 12.28 0.98 16.46
N PHE A 163 11.15 1.69 16.42
CA PHE A 163 10.37 1.98 17.62
C PHE A 163 9.80 0.70 18.22
N ILE A 164 10.08 0.48 19.50
CA ILE A 164 9.52 -0.64 20.28
C ILE A 164 8.35 -0.16 21.15
N PHE A 165 8.47 1.05 21.69
CA PHE A 165 7.48 1.70 22.54
C PHE A 165 7.22 3.13 22.07
N LEU A 166 6.02 3.61 22.39
CA LEU A 166 5.63 5.02 22.28
C LEU A 166 5.47 5.58 23.70
N PRO A 167 5.73 6.88 23.92
CA PRO A 167 5.62 7.49 25.25
C PRO A 167 4.18 7.47 25.76
N GLU A 168 4.00 7.34 27.08
CA GLU A 168 2.69 7.27 27.72
C GLU A 168 1.80 8.50 27.47
N ASN A 169 2.39 9.66 27.17
CA ASN A 169 1.66 10.88 26.86
C ASN A 169 1.57 11.18 25.36
N PHE A 170 1.70 10.17 24.49
CA PHE A 170 1.54 10.34 23.04
C PHE A 170 0.18 10.98 22.67
N GLY A 171 -0.86 10.71 23.46
CA GLY A 171 -2.19 11.33 23.33
C GLY A 171 -2.25 12.86 23.45
N ASP A 172 -1.18 13.51 23.90
CA ASP A 172 -1.06 14.98 23.94
C ASP A 172 -1.06 15.59 22.52
N LEU A 173 -0.76 14.80 21.49
CA LEU A 173 -0.86 15.18 20.07
C LEU A 173 -2.31 15.28 19.57
N GLY A 174 -3.18 16.01 20.29
CA GLY A 174 -4.63 16.04 20.06
C GLY A 174 -5.07 16.57 18.68
N SER A 175 -4.20 17.26 17.95
CA SER A 175 -4.45 17.74 16.57
C SER A 175 -4.09 16.72 15.49
N LEU A 176 -3.51 15.57 15.86
CA LEU A 176 -3.02 14.58 14.90
C LEU A 176 -4.18 13.96 14.13
N GLU A 177 -4.10 14.05 12.80
CA GLU A 177 -5.07 13.54 11.85
C GLU A 177 -4.55 12.29 11.11
N VAL A 178 -3.24 12.24 10.83
CA VAL A 178 -2.59 11.14 10.13
C VAL A 178 -1.38 10.65 10.91
N LEU A 179 -1.35 9.36 11.20
CA LEU A 179 -0.23 8.70 11.86
C LEU A 179 0.19 7.46 11.08
N ASN A 180 1.44 7.45 10.62
CA ASN A 180 2.04 6.28 9.96
C ASN A 180 3.28 5.81 10.72
N LEU A 181 3.17 4.65 11.36
CA LEU A 181 4.25 3.95 12.07
C LEU A 181 4.49 2.55 11.46
N GLU A 182 4.19 2.38 10.18
CA GLU A 182 4.39 1.11 9.46
C GLU A 182 5.85 0.61 9.57
N LEU A 183 6.08 -0.70 9.60
CA LEU A 183 7.42 -1.30 9.63
C LEU A 183 8.25 -0.82 10.83
N ASN A 184 7.68 -0.87 12.02
CA ASN A 184 8.41 -0.68 13.29
C ASN A 184 8.38 -1.99 14.10
N LYS A 185 8.69 -1.91 15.39
CA LYS A 185 8.70 -3.07 16.31
C LYS A 185 7.74 -2.85 17.49
N ILE A 186 6.67 -2.08 17.28
CA ILE A 186 5.77 -1.68 18.35
C ILE A 186 4.99 -2.90 18.83
N GLU A 187 5.09 -3.21 20.13
CA GLU A 187 4.37 -4.34 20.75
C GLU A 187 3.08 -3.89 21.44
N VAL A 188 3.11 -2.71 22.08
CA VAL A 188 2.03 -2.16 22.89
C VAL A 188 1.82 -0.70 22.54
N LEU A 189 0.55 -0.30 22.50
CA LEU A 189 0.13 1.09 22.31
C LEU A 189 -0.26 1.69 23.68
N PRO A 190 0.20 2.90 24.03
CA PRO A 190 -0.08 3.51 25.32
C PRO A 190 -1.54 3.95 25.42
N ASP A 191 -2.11 3.95 26.63
CA ASP A 191 -3.54 4.23 26.84
C ASP A 191 -3.97 5.64 26.39
N SER A 192 -3.04 6.60 26.43
CA SER A 192 -3.30 7.95 25.95
C SER A 192 -3.62 8.02 24.46
N PHE A 193 -3.29 7.02 23.63
CA PHE A 193 -3.69 7.02 22.21
C PHE A 193 -5.21 7.20 22.03
N GLY A 194 -6.02 6.71 22.98
CA GLY A 194 -7.47 6.88 22.95
C GLY A 194 -7.94 8.34 22.96
N THR A 195 -7.09 9.31 23.31
CA THR A 195 -7.42 10.74 23.31
C THR A 195 -7.26 11.41 21.95
N LEU A 196 -6.69 10.75 20.93
CA LEU A 196 -6.45 11.30 19.59
C LEU A 196 -7.75 11.39 18.76
N LYS A 197 -8.71 12.21 19.22
CA LYS A 197 -10.06 12.33 18.63
C LYS A 197 -10.07 12.89 17.20
N SER A 198 -9.00 13.58 16.79
CA SER A 198 -8.85 14.14 15.45
C SER A 198 -8.33 13.13 14.42
N LEU A 199 -7.88 11.94 14.87
CA LEU A 199 -7.22 10.97 14.02
C LEU A 199 -8.19 10.40 12.97
N LYS A 200 -7.79 10.53 11.70
CA LYS A 200 -8.53 10.08 10.51
C LYS A 200 -7.86 8.87 9.88
N GLU A 201 -6.53 8.80 9.92
CA GLU A 201 -5.75 7.73 9.30
C GLU A 201 -4.71 7.21 10.28
N LEU A 202 -4.75 5.90 10.54
CA LEU A 202 -3.80 5.22 11.42
C LEU A 202 -3.21 4.00 10.69
N ASN A 203 -1.93 4.06 10.39
CA ASN A 203 -1.18 2.96 9.80
C ASN A 203 -0.16 2.40 10.81
N LEU A 204 -0.42 1.19 11.28
CA LEU A 204 0.40 0.39 12.19
C LEU A 204 0.83 -0.93 11.53
N ARG A 205 0.79 -1.01 10.20
CA ARG A 205 1.12 -2.22 9.45
C ARG A 205 2.55 -2.70 9.76
N SER A 206 2.75 -4.02 9.81
CA SER A 206 4.07 -4.63 9.99
C SER A 206 4.75 -4.14 11.28
N ASN A 207 4.08 -4.38 12.40
CA ASN A 207 4.60 -4.18 13.76
C ASN A 207 4.47 -5.50 14.54
N GLU A 208 4.70 -5.46 15.85
CA GLU A 208 4.67 -6.63 16.72
C GLU A 208 3.45 -6.61 17.66
N ILE A 209 2.40 -5.88 17.29
CA ILE A 209 1.24 -5.63 18.16
C ILE A 209 0.49 -6.94 18.40
N VAL A 210 0.28 -7.27 19.67
CA VAL A 210 -0.42 -8.50 20.08
C VAL A 210 -1.89 -8.25 20.40
N ASN A 211 -2.21 -7.07 20.95
CA ASN A 211 -3.54 -6.72 21.40
C ASN A 211 -3.93 -5.32 20.92
N VAL A 212 -5.20 -5.18 20.53
CA VAL A 212 -5.84 -3.88 20.24
C VAL A 212 -6.67 -3.49 21.47
N PRO A 213 -6.32 -2.43 22.22
CA PRO A 213 -7.05 -2.02 23.42
C PRO A 213 -8.48 -1.53 23.12
N ASN A 214 -9.36 -1.57 24.14
CA ASN A 214 -10.75 -1.16 23.98
C ASN A 214 -10.92 0.31 23.57
N TRP A 215 -10.00 1.20 23.95
CA TRP A 215 -10.05 2.63 23.60
C TRP A 215 -9.95 2.89 22.09
N PHE A 216 -9.59 1.89 21.26
CA PHE A 216 -9.67 2.04 19.80
C PHE A 216 -11.06 2.47 19.34
N GLY A 217 -12.12 2.01 20.02
CA GLY A 217 -13.48 2.43 19.72
C GLY A 217 -13.76 3.91 19.97
N ASP A 218 -12.88 4.60 20.69
CA ASP A 218 -13.05 6.01 21.00
C ASP A 218 -12.40 6.94 19.96
N LEU A 219 -11.69 6.39 18.96
CA LEU A 219 -11.13 7.10 17.80
C LEU A 219 -12.20 7.38 16.75
N THR A 220 -13.31 8.00 17.14
CA THR A 220 -14.53 8.06 16.33
C THR A 220 -14.39 8.78 14.99
N SER A 221 -13.35 9.60 14.80
CA SER A 221 -13.08 10.30 13.53
C SER A 221 -12.33 9.44 12.51
N LEU A 222 -11.91 8.23 12.89
CA LEU A 222 -11.07 7.37 12.06
C LEU A 222 -11.81 6.89 10.81
N LYS A 223 -11.13 7.04 9.66
CA LYS A 223 -11.60 6.65 8.33
C LYS A 223 -10.79 5.51 7.76
N GLU A 224 -9.50 5.44 8.06
CA GLU A 224 -8.61 4.37 7.60
C GLU A 224 -7.81 3.81 8.78
N LEU A 225 -7.87 2.49 8.94
CA LEU A 225 -7.11 1.75 9.95
C LEU A 225 -6.39 0.58 9.29
N ASN A 226 -5.07 0.58 9.38
CA ASN A 226 -4.23 -0.51 8.91
C ASN A 226 -3.46 -1.14 10.06
N LEU A 227 -3.82 -2.38 10.39
CA LEU A 227 -3.21 -3.23 11.41
C LEU A 227 -2.62 -4.50 10.79
N GLY A 228 -2.45 -4.55 9.46
CA GLY A 228 -1.98 -5.75 8.78
C GLY A 228 -0.54 -6.12 9.16
N GLY A 229 -0.17 -7.40 9.16
CA GLY A 229 1.18 -7.84 9.48
C GLY A 229 1.55 -7.65 10.95
N ASN A 230 0.63 -7.95 11.87
CA ASN A 230 0.86 -7.90 13.32
C ASN A 230 0.64 -9.30 13.92
N LYS A 231 0.59 -9.40 15.25
CA LYS A 231 0.39 -10.65 16.00
C LYS A 231 -0.99 -10.72 16.66
N LEU A 232 -1.99 -10.06 16.08
CA LEU A 232 -3.33 -9.96 16.66
C LEU A 232 -4.03 -11.33 16.65
N SER A 233 -4.48 -11.77 17.82
CA SER A 233 -5.32 -12.97 17.99
C SER A 233 -6.81 -12.65 18.00
N SER A 234 -7.17 -11.41 18.34
CA SER A 234 -8.54 -10.89 18.35
C SER A 234 -8.56 -9.37 18.14
N ILE A 235 -9.76 -8.84 17.86
CA ILE A 235 -10.03 -7.40 17.87
C ILE A 235 -11.17 -7.11 18.86
N PRO A 236 -11.13 -5.97 19.60
CA PRO A 236 -12.10 -5.68 20.65
C PRO A 236 -13.48 -5.38 20.07
N VAL A 237 -14.53 -5.64 20.85
CA VAL A 237 -15.92 -5.32 20.47
C VAL A 237 -16.10 -3.83 20.20
N SER A 238 -15.32 -2.98 20.87
CA SER A 238 -15.35 -1.52 20.67
C SER A 238 -14.96 -1.07 19.27
N ILE A 239 -14.33 -1.93 18.44
CA ILE A 239 -14.05 -1.60 17.02
C ILE A 239 -15.31 -1.16 16.28
N GLY A 240 -16.47 -1.73 16.62
CA GLY A 240 -17.77 -1.38 16.04
C GLY A 240 -18.24 0.06 16.33
N ASN A 241 -17.56 0.80 17.21
CA ASN A 241 -17.85 2.21 17.45
C ASN A 241 -17.31 3.14 16.36
N LEU A 242 -16.40 2.65 15.50
CA LEU A 242 -15.76 3.42 14.42
C LEU A 242 -16.70 3.60 13.20
N ARG A 243 -17.84 4.27 13.41
CA ARG A 243 -18.93 4.35 12.41
C ARG A 243 -18.55 5.06 11.10
N PHE A 244 -17.49 5.86 11.11
CA PHE A 244 -16.96 6.56 9.93
C PHE A 244 -15.79 5.85 9.24
N LEU A 245 -15.41 4.66 9.74
CA LEU A 245 -14.34 3.87 9.15
C LEU A 245 -14.75 3.38 7.76
N LYS A 246 -13.91 3.69 6.77
CA LYS A 246 -14.07 3.32 5.36
C LYS A 246 -13.17 2.18 4.95
N LYS A 247 -11.96 2.09 5.53
CA LYS A 247 -11.00 1.03 5.22
C LYS A 247 -10.48 0.41 6.50
N LEU A 248 -10.57 -0.91 6.58
CA LEU A 248 -10.01 -1.70 7.67
C LEU A 248 -9.14 -2.82 7.08
N ASN A 249 -7.84 -2.75 7.34
CA ASN A 249 -6.90 -3.81 6.97
C ASN A 249 -6.40 -4.55 8.21
N LEU A 250 -6.68 -5.85 8.24
CA LEU A 250 -6.31 -6.80 9.28
C LEU A 250 -5.55 -8.01 8.68
N ASN A 251 -4.99 -7.88 7.48
CA ASN A 251 -4.28 -8.97 6.81
C ASN A 251 -3.09 -9.47 7.63
N SER A 252 -2.67 -10.72 7.41
CA SER A 252 -1.43 -11.26 7.97
C SER A 252 -1.38 -11.10 9.49
N ASN A 253 -2.42 -11.59 10.17
CA ASN A 253 -2.53 -11.63 11.62
C ASN A 253 -2.85 -13.08 12.05
N GLN A 254 -3.26 -13.28 13.31
CA GLN A 254 -3.59 -14.59 13.86
C GLN A 254 -5.06 -14.66 14.31
N LEU A 255 -5.94 -13.88 13.67
CA LEU A 255 -7.34 -13.78 14.06
C LEU A 255 -8.06 -15.11 13.83
N GLU A 256 -8.70 -15.63 14.87
CA GLU A 256 -9.53 -16.83 14.77
C GLU A 256 -11.01 -16.50 14.55
N ASN A 257 -11.45 -15.34 15.04
CA ASN A 257 -12.82 -14.85 14.94
C ASN A 257 -12.86 -13.33 14.79
N LEU A 258 -13.98 -12.81 14.32
CA LEU A 258 -14.32 -11.38 14.37
C LEU A 258 -15.47 -11.17 15.37
N PRO A 259 -15.49 -10.04 16.10
CA PRO A 259 -16.63 -9.70 16.96
C PRO A 259 -17.85 -9.39 16.10
N ASP A 260 -19.05 -9.70 16.60
CA ASP A 260 -20.31 -9.37 15.92
C ASP A 260 -20.45 -7.85 15.68
N SER A 261 -19.81 -7.01 16.50
CA SER A 261 -19.80 -5.57 16.33
C SER A 261 -19.11 -5.07 15.06
N ILE A 262 -18.40 -5.94 14.31
CA ILE A 262 -17.85 -5.58 12.99
C ILE A 262 -18.96 -5.06 12.06
N GLY A 263 -20.18 -5.61 12.15
CA GLY A 263 -21.34 -5.16 11.36
C GLY A 263 -21.83 -3.74 11.68
N ASN A 264 -21.32 -3.11 12.73
CA ASN A 264 -21.66 -1.72 13.07
C ASN A 264 -20.86 -0.69 12.24
N LEU A 265 -19.84 -1.12 11.50
CA LEU A 265 -19.01 -0.27 10.63
C LEU A 265 -19.75 0.10 9.34
N ARG A 266 -20.88 0.81 9.45
CA ARG A 266 -21.79 1.06 8.32
C ARG A 266 -21.18 1.87 7.17
N SER A 267 -20.11 2.61 7.40
CA SER A 267 -19.40 3.36 6.35
C SER A 267 -18.28 2.56 5.67
N LEU A 268 -18.07 1.30 6.07
CA LEU A 268 -16.94 0.50 5.60
C LEU A 268 -17.11 0.15 4.12
N GLU A 269 -16.09 0.48 3.33
CA GLU A 269 -16.02 0.24 1.89
C GLU A 269 -15.04 -0.89 1.56
N ILE A 270 -13.97 -1.04 2.34
CA ILE A 270 -12.92 -2.05 2.13
C ILE A 270 -12.63 -2.78 3.45
N LEU A 271 -12.71 -4.11 3.42
CA LEU A 271 -12.34 -4.98 4.53
C LEU A 271 -11.37 -6.06 4.07
N HIS A 272 -10.15 -6.01 4.59
CA HIS A 272 -9.09 -6.98 4.30
C HIS A 272 -8.79 -7.84 5.53
N LEU A 273 -8.92 -9.16 5.38
CA LEU A 273 -8.81 -10.19 6.43
C LEU A 273 -7.92 -11.37 6.01
N SER A 274 -7.22 -11.26 4.89
CA SER A 274 -6.42 -12.31 4.28
C SER A 274 -5.25 -12.75 5.15
N HIS A 275 -4.82 -14.00 5.05
CA HIS A 275 -3.75 -14.59 5.87
C HIS A 275 -4.03 -14.48 7.38
N ASN A 276 -5.14 -15.07 7.80
CA ASN A 276 -5.52 -15.20 9.21
C ASN A 276 -5.89 -16.68 9.50
N LYS A 277 -6.51 -16.94 10.65
CA LYS A 277 -6.94 -18.27 11.09
C LYS A 277 -8.47 -18.35 11.19
N LEU A 278 -9.20 -17.52 10.44
CA LEU A 278 -10.66 -17.43 10.54
C LEU A 278 -11.31 -18.72 10.09
N LYS A 279 -12.17 -19.30 10.93
CA LYS A 279 -12.97 -20.49 10.61
C LYS A 279 -14.38 -20.15 10.12
N THR A 280 -14.87 -18.99 10.54
CA THR A 280 -16.18 -18.42 10.19
C THR A 280 -16.09 -16.90 10.17
N ILE A 281 -17.04 -16.25 9.52
CA ILE A 281 -17.32 -14.81 9.68
C ILE A 281 -18.70 -14.60 10.32
N PRO A 282 -18.89 -13.57 11.15
CA PRO A 282 -20.15 -13.35 11.86
C PRO A 282 -21.29 -12.99 10.90
N LYS A 283 -22.52 -13.34 11.25
CA LYS A 283 -23.72 -12.99 10.46
C LYS A 283 -23.92 -11.48 10.33
N SER A 284 -23.36 -10.71 11.26
CA SER A 284 -23.40 -9.24 11.22
C SER A 284 -22.65 -8.64 10.04
N ILE A 285 -21.78 -9.40 9.36
CA ILE A 285 -21.08 -8.96 8.14
C ILE A 285 -22.05 -8.42 7.09
N GLY A 286 -23.25 -9.02 6.98
CA GLY A 286 -24.29 -8.57 6.04
C GLY A 286 -24.89 -7.20 6.36
N SER A 287 -24.48 -6.54 7.44
CA SER A 287 -24.89 -5.18 7.79
C SER A 287 -23.97 -4.10 7.19
N LEU A 288 -22.87 -4.51 6.53
CA LEU A 288 -21.91 -3.61 5.89
C LEU A 288 -22.42 -3.20 4.50
N GLU A 289 -23.49 -2.43 4.46
CA GLU A 289 -24.23 -2.09 3.23
C GLU A 289 -23.38 -1.33 2.19
N ASN A 290 -22.34 -0.61 2.62
CA ASN A 290 -21.43 0.16 1.76
C ASN A 290 -20.16 -0.63 1.35
N LEU A 291 -20.02 -1.88 1.77
CA LEU A 291 -18.81 -2.67 1.51
C LEU A 291 -18.72 -2.99 0.02
N LYS A 292 -17.62 -2.58 -0.60
CA LYS A 292 -17.30 -2.80 -2.02
C LYS A 292 -16.29 -3.92 -2.20
N GLU A 293 -15.40 -4.10 -1.24
CA GLU A 293 -14.33 -5.08 -1.31
C GLU A 293 -14.22 -5.87 0.00
N LEU A 294 -14.27 -7.19 -0.14
CA LEU A 294 -14.06 -8.14 0.95
C LEU A 294 -13.03 -9.18 0.54
N SER A 295 -11.85 -9.12 1.15
CA SER A 295 -10.76 -10.07 0.92
C SER A 295 -10.52 -10.91 2.18
N ILE A 296 -10.70 -12.24 2.07
CA ILE A 296 -10.54 -13.22 3.16
C ILE A 296 -9.72 -14.42 2.67
N GLN A 297 -8.69 -14.15 1.88
CA GLN A 297 -7.84 -15.20 1.31
C GLN A 297 -7.02 -15.91 2.39
N ASN A 298 -6.55 -17.13 2.12
CA ASN A 298 -5.63 -17.87 2.99
C ASN A 298 -6.11 -17.94 4.44
N ASN A 299 -7.32 -18.46 4.62
CA ASN A 299 -7.99 -18.64 5.91
C ASN A 299 -8.51 -20.09 6.02
N GLN A 300 -9.34 -20.37 7.03
CA GLN A 300 -9.87 -21.70 7.31
C GLN A 300 -11.40 -21.73 7.20
N LEU A 301 -11.99 -20.84 6.38
CA LEU A 301 -13.45 -20.75 6.26
C LEU A 301 -14.02 -22.04 5.68
N SER A 302 -14.93 -22.65 6.42
CA SER A 302 -15.66 -23.85 5.98
C SER A 302 -17.02 -23.53 5.35
N THR A 303 -17.60 -22.38 5.72
CA THR A 303 -18.89 -21.88 5.24
C THR A 303 -18.88 -20.36 5.19
N LEU A 304 -19.82 -19.77 4.44
CA LEU A 304 -20.20 -18.36 4.52
C LEU A 304 -21.60 -18.27 5.14
N PRO A 305 -21.90 -17.23 5.94
CA PRO A 305 -23.25 -17.02 6.45
C PRO A 305 -24.19 -16.54 5.33
N ASP A 306 -25.47 -16.91 5.37
CA ASP A 306 -26.50 -16.44 4.42
C ASP A 306 -26.60 -14.91 4.35
N SER A 307 -26.20 -14.22 5.41
CA SER A 307 -26.14 -12.77 5.45
C SER A 307 -25.16 -12.16 4.43
N ILE A 308 -24.24 -12.95 3.83
CA ILE A 308 -23.33 -12.45 2.78
C ILE A 308 -24.11 -11.87 1.59
N GLY A 309 -25.29 -12.41 1.28
CA GLY A 309 -26.16 -11.90 0.22
C GLY A 309 -26.71 -10.49 0.47
N LYS A 310 -26.58 -9.97 1.69
CA LYS A 310 -27.03 -8.62 2.05
C LYS A 310 -26.01 -7.52 1.70
N LEU A 311 -24.81 -7.89 1.26
CA LEU A 311 -23.75 -6.95 0.87
C LEU A 311 -24.03 -6.32 -0.50
N ARG A 312 -25.04 -5.45 -0.57
CA ARG A 312 -25.59 -4.91 -1.83
C ARG A 312 -24.68 -3.95 -2.61
N SER A 313 -23.54 -3.55 -2.05
CA SER A 313 -22.54 -2.72 -2.73
C SER A 313 -21.28 -3.49 -3.10
N LEU A 314 -21.21 -4.80 -2.80
CA LEU A 314 -19.99 -5.57 -2.95
C LEU A 314 -19.68 -5.79 -4.42
N GLU A 315 -18.48 -5.44 -4.83
CA GLU A 315 -17.97 -5.55 -6.19
C GLU A 315 -16.90 -6.65 -6.30
N LEU A 316 -16.08 -6.82 -5.26
CA LEU A 316 -15.00 -7.82 -5.20
C LEU A 316 -15.15 -8.70 -3.95
N LEU A 317 -15.22 -10.02 -4.16
CA LEU A 317 -15.20 -11.02 -3.09
C LEU A 317 -14.08 -12.04 -3.34
N GLU A 318 -13.03 -11.97 -2.53
CA GLU A 318 -11.88 -12.87 -2.60
C GLU A 318 -11.87 -13.88 -1.45
N LEU A 319 -11.93 -15.16 -1.80
CA LEU A 319 -12.00 -16.28 -0.86
C LEU A 319 -10.95 -17.35 -1.18
N VAL A 320 -9.87 -16.96 -1.85
CA VAL A 320 -8.77 -17.84 -2.26
C VAL A 320 -8.24 -18.66 -1.09
N SER A 321 -7.88 -19.92 -1.30
CA SER A 321 -7.21 -20.76 -0.30
C SER A 321 -7.99 -20.83 1.03
N ASN A 322 -9.23 -21.28 0.96
CA ASN A 322 -10.09 -21.57 2.12
C ASN A 322 -10.55 -23.04 2.09
N GLN A 323 -11.53 -23.39 2.92
CA GLN A 323 -12.04 -24.76 3.05
C GLN A 323 -13.52 -24.85 2.68
N LEU A 324 -14.03 -23.94 1.85
CA LEU A 324 -15.44 -23.86 1.48
C LEU A 324 -15.84 -25.10 0.67
N VAL A 325 -16.91 -25.77 1.09
CA VAL A 325 -17.46 -26.96 0.40
C VAL A 325 -18.66 -26.59 -0.48
N THR A 326 -19.35 -25.52 -0.14
CA THR A 326 -20.47 -24.93 -0.89
C THR A 326 -20.52 -23.41 -0.62
N LEU A 327 -21.35 -22.71 -1.37
CA LEU A 327 -21.76 -21.33 -1.12
C LEU A 327 -23.24 -21.31 -0.70
N PRO A 328 -23.66 -20.38 0.16
CA PRO A 328 -25.08 -20.19 0.44
C PRO A 328 -25.80 -19.67 -0.82
N ASP A 329 -27.08 -20.05 -0.99
CA ASP A 329 -27.88 -19.59 -2.13
C ASP A 329 -27.96 -18.06 -2.20
N SER A 330 -27.91 -17.38 -1.05
CA SER A 330 -27.90 -15.92 -0.94
C SER A 330 -26.72 -15.25 -1.64
N VAL A 331 -25.65 -15.98 -2.01
CA VAL A 331 -24.54 -15.38 -2.77
C VAL A 331 -25.04 -14.78 -4.09
N GLY A 332 -26.11 -15.35 -4.67
CA GLY A 332 -26.75 -14.83 -5.88
C GLY A 332 -27.49 -13.50 -5.68
N ASP A 333 -27.70 -13.04 -4.45
CA ASP A 333 -28.38 -11.78 -4.14
C ASP A 333 -27.43 -10.56 -4.23
N ILE A 334 -26.12 -10.79 -4.39
CA ILE A 334 -25.09 -9.75 -4.50
C ILE A 334 -25.05 -9.22 -5.94
N GLU A 335 -26.11 -8.53 -6.37
CA GLU A 335 -26.29 -8.11 -7.77
C GLU A 335 -25.16 -7.20 -8.30
N THR A 336 -24.40 -6.54 -7.42
CA THR A 336 -23.26 -5.65 -7.76
C THR A 336 -21.93 -6.38 -7.94
N LEU A 337 -21.84 -7.68 -7.63
CA LEU A 337 -20.58 -8.41 -7.63
C LEU A 337 -20.00 -8.51 -9.04
N LYS A 338 -18.79 -7.99 -9.24
CA LYS A 338 -18.05 -7.99 -10.51
C LYS A 338 -17.03 -9.11 -10.56
N GLU A 339 -16.43 -9.43 -9.42
CA GLU A 339 -15.40 -10.46 -9.34
C GLU A 339 -15.62 -11.35 -8.12
N LEU A 340 -15.62 -12.65 -8.37
CA LEU A 340 -15.74 -13.70 -7.37
C LEU A 340 -14.58 -14.67 -7.52
N ASN A 341 -13.67 -14.65 -6.54
CA ASN A 341 -12.51 -15.53 -6.53
C ASN A 341 -12.61 -16.62 -5.46
N LEU A 342 -12.75 -17.86 -5.91
CA LEU A 342 -12.91 -19.06 -5.09
C LEU A 342 -11.78 -20.08 -5.32
N TRP A 343 -10.66 -19.64 -5.91
CA TRP A 343 -9.49 -20.48 -6.16
C TRP A 343 -9.04 -21.22 -4.90
N ARG A 344 -8.66 -22.50 -5.01
CA ARG A 344 -8.15 -23.32 -3.90
C ARG A 344 -9.14 -23.44 -2.75
N ASN A 345 -10.32 -23.96 -3.05
CA ASN A 345 -11.32 -24.33 -2.06
C ASN A 345 -11.65 -25.83 -2.18
N LYS A 346 -12.72 -26.26 -1.52
CA LYS A 346 -13.20 -27.65 -1.54
C LYS A 346 -14.58 -27.75 -2.19
N LEU A 347 -14.96 -26.78 -3.04
CA LEU A 347 -16.31 -26.66 -3.57
C LEU A 347 -16.69 -27.89 -4.39
N THR A 348 -17.86 -28.47 -4.09
CA THR A 348 -18.37 -29.66 -4.78
C THR A 348 -19.44 -29.32 -5.84
N TYR A 349 -20.14 -28.20 -5.65
CA TYR A 349 -21.07 -27.59 -6.60
C TYR A 349 -21.10 -26.07 -6.36
N LEU A 350 -21.69 -25.34 -7.31
CA LEU A 350 -22.12 -23.95 -7.13
C LEU A 350 -23.65 -23.92 -7.04
N PRO A 351 -24.25 -23.07 -6.20
CA PRO A 351 -25.70 -22.94 -6.14
C PRO A 351 -26.25 -22.39 -7.46
N ASP A 352 -27.47 -22.77 -7.84
CA ASP A 352 -28.10 -22.28 -9.07
C ASP A 352 -28.28 -20.76 -9.06
N SER A 353 -28.40 -20.16 -7.87
CA SER A 353 -28.48 -18.71 -7.68
C SER A 353 -27.24 -17.94 -8.18
N ILE A 354 -26.11 -18.60 -8.43
CA ILE A 354 -24.92 -17.94 -9.02
C ILE A 354 -25.27 -17.25 -10.35
N GLY A 355 -26.24 -17.77 -11.09
CA GLY A 355 -26.73 -17.17 -12.34
C GLY A 355 -27.45 -15.83 -12.16
N ASN A 356 -27.76 -15.42 -10.93
CA ASN A 356 -28.40 -14.13 -10.61
C ASN A 356 -27.38 -12.98 -10.51
N LEU A 357 -26.07 -13.27 -10.50
CA LEU A 357 -25.01 -12.27 -10.41
C LEU A 357 -24.85 -11.48 -11.72
N LYS A 358 -25.79 -10.58 -12.01
CA LYS A 358 -25.91 -9.86 -13.29
C LYS A 358 -24.74 -8.94 -13.64
N ALA A 359 -23.91 -8.55 -12.66
CA ALA A 359 -22.73 -7.72 -12.84
C ALA A 359 -21.42 -8.53 -12.91
N LEU A 360 -21.45 -9.85 -12.70
CA LEU A 360 -20.24 -10.67 -12.57
C LEU A 360 -19.50 -10.73 -13.90
N GLU A 361 -18.25 -10.28 -13.89
CA GLU A 361 -17.36 -10.23 -15.04
C GLU A 361 -16.32 -11.35 -14.98
N LEU A 362 -15.82 -11.69 -13.80
CA LEU A 362 -14.79 -12.70 -13.60
C LEU A 362 -15.18 -13.68 -12.49
N LEU A 363 -15.11 -14.98 -12.83
CA LEU A 363 -15.33 -16.08 -11.89
C LEU A 363 -14.12 -17.01 -11.88
N GLN A 364 -13.45 -17.12 -10.74
CA GLN A 364 -12.29 -17.99 -10.53
C GLN A 364 -12.66 -19.15 -9.61
N LEU A 365 -12.45 -20.37 -10.09
CA LEU A 365 -12.89 -21.64 -9.50
C LEU A 365 -11.77 -22.68 -9.45
N GLU A 366 -10.55 -22.32 -9.80
CA GLU A 366 -9.43 -23.24 -9.95
C GLU A 366 -9.20 -24.05 -8.67
N GLU A 367 -8.67 -25.26 -8.80
CA GLU A 367 -8.32 -26.12 -7.66
C GLU A 367 -9.49 -26.31 -6.66
N ASN A 368 -10.61 -26.82 -7.18
CA ASN A 368 -11.80 -27.20 -6.41
C ASN A 368 -12.22 -28.63 -6.76
N ASN A 369 -13.35 -29.09 -6.21
CA ASN A 369 -13.90 -30.44 -6.43
C ASN A 369 -15.17 -30.43 -7.31
N LEU A 370 -15.33 -29.43 -8.18
CA LEU A 370 -16.52 -29.26 -9.01
C LEU A 370 -16.59 -30.35 -10.08
N LYS A 371 -17.71 -31.10 -10.10
CA LYS A 371 -17.99 -32.11 -11.14
C LYS A 371 -18.81 -31.57 -12.31
N ASN A 372 -19.68 -30.60 -12.00
CA ASN A 372 -20.52 -29.90 -12.95
C ASN A 372 -20.60 -28.43 -12.59
N LEU A 373 -21.00 -27.61 -13.56
CA LEU A 373 -21.36 -26.21 -13.36
C LEU A 373 -22.86 -26.05 -13.59
N PRO A 374 -23.57 -25.19 -12.84
CA PRO A 374 -25.00 -24.99 -13.02
C PRO A 374 -25.29 -24.30 -14.36
N ALA A 375 -26.38 -24.68 -15.02
CA ALA A 375 -26.78 -24.09 -16.30
C ALA A 375 -27.10 -22.58 -16.18
N SER A 376 -27.44 -22.13 -14.97
CA SER A 376 -27.72 -20.73 -14.66
C SER A 376 -26.53 -19.79 -14.87
N LEU A 377 -25.28 -20.28 -14.90
CA LEU A 377 -24.12 -19.46 -15.31
C LEU A 377 -24.30 -18.87 -16.72
N LEU A 378 -25.08 -19.52 -17.59
CA LEU A 378 -25.39 -19.00 -18.92
C LEU A 378 -26.27 -17.75 -18.88
N ASN A 379 -26.92 -17.44 -17.75
CA ASN A 379 -27.76 -16.26 -17.58
C ASN A 379 -26.95 -14.99 -17.27
N ILE A 380 -25.66 -15.14 -16.92
CA ILE A 380 -24.79 -14.02 -16.59
C ILE A 380 -24.29 -13.37 -17.88
N SER A 381 -24.99 -12.34 -18.35
CA SER A 381 -24.64 -11.64 -19.60
C SER A 381 -23.36 -10.81 -19.52
N SER A 382 -22.94 -10.42 -18.31
CA SER A 382 -21.72 -9.64 -18.06
C SER A 382 -20.44 -10.46 -18.03
N LEU A 383 -20.54 -11.80 -17.99
CA LEU A 383 -19.41 -12.67 -17.72
C LEU A 383 -18.39 -12.59 -18.84
N LYS A 384 -17.18 -12.14 -18.52
CA LYS A 384 -16.05 -12.00 -19.45
C LYS A 384 -15.10 -13.20 -19.35
N GLY A 385 -14.92 -13.75 -18.16
CA GLY A 385 -13.95 -14.81 -17.90
C GLY A 385 -14.41 -15.84 -16.87
N VAL A 386 -14.13 -17.11 -17.15
CA VAL A 386 -14.19 -18.19 -16.16
C VAL A 386 -12.86 -18.93 -16.15
N ILE A 387 -12.22 -18.96 -14.98
CA ILE A 387 -11.03 -19.76 -14.74
C ILE A 387 -11.45 -20.95 -13.86
N TRP A 388 -11.20 -22.17 -14.32
CA TRP A 388 -11.82 -23.37 -13.73
C TRP A 388 -10.88 -24.58 -13.64
N SER A 389 -9.61 -24.42 -13.99
CA SER A 389 -8.66 -25.54 -14.09
C SER A 389 -8.53 -26.33 -12.78
N LYS A 390 -8.02 -27.56 -12.87
CA LYS A 390 -7.85 -28.46 -11.71
C LYS A 390 -9.16 -28.70 -10.92
N ASN A 391 -10.26 -28.87 -11.65
CA ASN A 391 -11.52 -29.43 -11.14
C ASN A 391 -11.85 -30.76 -11.85
N PRO A 392 -12.52 -31.72 -11.19
CA PRO A 392 -12.99 -32.96 -11.81
C PRO A 392 -14.22 -32.75 -12.71
N LEU A 393 -14.24 -31.69 -13.52
CA LEU A 393 -15.32 -31.39 -14.44
C LEU A 393 -15.41 -32.45 -15.55
N SER A 394 -16.64 -32.77 -15.96
CA SER A 394 -16.85 -33.69 -17.08
C SER A 394 -16.19 -33.15 -18.37
N LYS A 395 -15.49 -34.02 -19.10
CA LYS A 395 -14.79 -33.65 -20.37
C LYS A 395 -15.71 -33.02 -21.42
N ASN A 396 -17.02 -33.27 -21.33
CA ASN A 396 -18.05 -32.76 -22.23
C ASN A 396 -18.99 -31.71 -21.59
N ASN A 397 -18.50 -30.96 -20.61
CA ASN A 397 -19.29 -29.92 -19.92
C ASN A 397 -19.94 -28.96 -20.93
N SER A 398 -21.28 -29.04 -21.04
CA SER A 398 -22.06 -28.24 -22.00
C SER A 398 -22.11 -26.76 -21.62
N VAL A 399 -22.07 -26.44 -20.32
CA VAL A 399 -22.07 -25.06 -19.82
C VAL A 399 -20.81 -24.34 -20.28
N LEU A 400 -19.63 -24.93 -20.11
CA LEU A 400 -18.37 -24.35 -20.60
C LEU A 400 -18.40 -24.14 -22.12
N ARG A 401 -18.85 -25.13 -22.91
CA ARG A 401 -18.97 -24.98 -24.36
C ARG A 401 -19.91 -23.84 -24.76
N ASN A 402 -21.05 -23.72 -24.08
CA ASN A 402 -22.01 -22.65 -24.33
C ASN A 402 -21.49 -21.28 -23.90
N LEU A 403 -20.71 -21.19 -22.81
CA LEU A 403 -20.03 -19.96 -22.41
C LEU A 403 -18.99 -19.53 -23.45
N ALA A 404 -18.16 -20.45 -23.94
CA ALA A 404 -17.22 -20.16 -25.02
C ALA A 404 -17.94 -19.69 -26.30
N ALA A 405 -19.07 -20.31 -26.65
CA ALA A 405 -19.89 -19.89 -27.80
C ALA A 405 -20.48 -18.48 -27.63
N LYS A 406 -20.65 -18.00 -26.39
CA LYS A 406 -21.04 -16.62 -26.06
C LYS A 406 -19.86 -15.64 -26.02
N GLY A 407 -18.64 -16.09 -26.32
CA GLY A 407 -17.43 -15.26 -26.30
C GLY A 407 -16.81 -15.08 -24.91
N VAL A 408 -17.24 -15.84 -23.91
CA VAL A 408 -16.63 -15.82 -22.57
C VAL A 408 -15.26 -16.48 -22.63
N GLY A 409 -14.24 -15.77 -22.12
CA GLY A 409 -12.88 -16.29 -22.01
C GLY A 409 -12.83 -17.48 -21.06
N LEU A 410 -12.45 -18.64 -21.59
CA LEU A 410 -12.18 -19.83 -20.77
C LEU A 410 -10.67 -19.97 -20.65
N PHE A 411 -10.14 -19.73 -19.46
CA PHE A 411 -8.71 -19.81 -19.20
C PHE A 411 -8.42 -21.12 -18.46
N PRO A 412 -7.89 -22.16 -19.15
CA PRO A 412 -7.33 -23.29 -18.46
C PRO A 412 -5.91 -22.90 -18.00
N MET A 413 -5.73 -22.45 -16.75
CA MET A 413 -4.39 -22.43 -16.17
C MET A 413 -3.95 -23.89 -15.94
N VAL A 414 -3.38 -24.51 -16.97
CA VAL A 414 -2.68 -25.78 -16.85
C VAL A 414 -1.27 -25.46 -16.35
N ILE A 415 -1.09 -25.38 -15.04
CA ILE A 415 0.23 -25.67 -14.49
C ILE A 415 0.39 -27.18 -14.61
N LYS A 416 1.11 -27.65 -15.64
CA LYS A 416 1.55 -29.04 -15.71
C LYS A 416 2.51 -29.26 -14.55
N GLU A 417 2.07 -29.97 -13.51
CA GLU A 417 2.83 -30.23 -12.27
C GLU A 417 4.16 -30.99 -12.45
N ASN A 418 4.60 -31.28 -13.68
CA ASN A 418 5.82 -32.05 -13.94
C ASN A 418 6.90 -31.34 -14.77
N GLU A 419 6.79 -30.03 -15.01
CA GLU A 419 7.93 -29.23 -15.48
C GLU A 419 8.18 -28.15 -14.43
N ARG A 420 9.11 -28.39 -13.49
CA ARG A 420 9.69 -27.34 -12.65
C ARG A 420 10.37 -26.34 -13.60
N PRO A 421 9.90 -25.09 -13.76
CA PRO A 421 10.49 -24.17 -14.75
C PRO A 421 11.89 -23.69 -14.35
N PHE A 422 12.31 -23.96 -13.11
CA PHE A 422 13.51 -23.39 -12.49
C PHE A 422 14.63 -24.41 -12.22
N ALA A 423 14.47 -25.68 -12.62
CA ALA A 423 15.44 -26.73 -12.29
C ALA A 423 16.79 -26.62 -13.05
N GLU A 424 16.95 -25.67 -13.98
CA GLU A 424 18.17 -25.49 -14.79
C GLU A 424 18.61 -24.02 -14.88
N ILE A 425 18.45 -23.24 -13.82
CA ILE A 425 19.10 -21.92 -13.74
C ILE A 425 20.40 -22.07 -12.94
N ASP A 426 21.52 -22.22 -13.65
CA ASP A 426 22.87 -22.30 -13.06
C ASP A 426 23.38 -20.89 -12.70
N MET A 427 22.66 -20.21 -11.81
CA MET A 427 23.05 -18.92 -11.24
C MET A 427 23.56 -19.12 -9.81
N SER A 428 24.71 -18.55 -9.48
CA SER A 428 25.17 -18.53 -8.09
C SER A 428 24.22 -17.70 -7.21
N LYS A 429 24.08 -18.06 -5.92
CA LYS A 429 23.24 -17.30 -4.96
C LYS A 429 23.53 -15.79 -4.93
N ALA A 430 24.77 -15.40 -5.24
CA ALA A 430 25.18 -13.99 -5.35
C ALA A 430 24.56 -13.29 -6.57
N GLN A 431 24.48 -13.98 -7.72
CA GLN A 431 23.88 -13.45 -8.95
C GLN A 431 22.35 -13.33 -8.82
N ILE A 432 21.70 -14.27 -8.13
CA ILE A 432 20.26 -14.21 -7.83
C ILE A 432 19.95 -13.03 -6.91
N ARG A 433 20.77 -12.80 -5.86
CA ARG A 433 20.62 -11.62 -4.99
C ARG A 433 20.80 -10.30 -5.74
N GLU A 434 21.81 -10.19 -6.59
CA GLU A 434 22.03 -8.97 -7.38
C GLU A 434 20.90 -8.69 -8.38
N PHE A 435 20.32 -9.75 -8.95
CA PHE A 435 19.16 -9.71 -9.83
C PHE A 435 17.89 -9.19 -9.11
N LEU A 436 17.59 -9.71 -7.92
CA LEU A 436 16.43 -9.29 -7.12
C LEU A 436 16.54 -7.86 -6.60
N VAL A 437 17.73 -7.45 -6.14
CA VAL A 437 18.00 -6.07 -5.67
C VAL A 437 17.82 -5.03 -6.80
N LYS A 438 18.15 -5.39 -8.05
CA LYS A 438 17.98 -4.50 -9.22
C LYS A 438 16.55 -4.47 -9.75
N LEU A 439 15.82 -5.59 -9.69
CA LEU A 439 14.39 -5.66 -10.03
C LEU A 439 13.51 -4.84 -9.08
N ALA A 440 13.86 -4.79 -7.79
CA ALA A 440 13.14 -4.01 -6.78
C ALA A 440 13.28 -2.48 -6.98
N GLY A 441 14.27 -2.02 -7.75
CA GLY A 441 14.60 -0.61 -7.91
C GLY A 441 14.94 0.10 -6.58
N PRO A 442 15.32 1.40 -6.61
CA PRO A 442 15.58 2.17 -5.39
C PRO A 442 14.32 2.45 -4.54
N ASP A 443 13.13 2.19 -5.08
CA ASP A 443 11.85 2.49 -4.44
C ASP A 443 11.12 1.27 -3.84
N GLY A 444 11.56 0.04 -4.13
CA GLY A 444 10.92 -1.19 -3.66
C GLY A 444 9.52 -1.41 -4.27
N CYS A 445 9.10 -2.66 -4.41
CA CYS A 445 7.74 -2.98 -4.84
C CYS A 445 6.72 -2.34 -3.88
N GLN A 446 5.90 -1.40 -4.37
CA GLN A 446 4.76 -0.88 -3.63
C GLN A 446 3.55 -1.78 -3.90
N TYR A 447 3.15 -2.54 -2.88
CA TYR A 447 1.94 -3.35 -2.91
C TYR A 447 0.73 -2.46 -2.61
N ASN A 448 0.03 -2.02 -3.65
CA ASN A 448 -1.13 -1.12 -3.53
C ASN A 448 -2.49 -1.86 -3.54
N GLY A 449 -2.51 -3.12 -3.08
CA GLY A 449 -3.75 -3.81 -2.73
C GLY A 449 -4.70 -4.17 -3.88
N VAL A 450 -4.30 -4.03 -5.15
CA VAL A 450 -5.13 -4.43 -6.31
C VAL A 450 -4.33 -5.18 -7.39
N GLU A 451 -3.00 -5.03 -7.44
CA GLU A 451 -2.07 -5.77 -8.31
C GLU A 451 -0.66 -5.53 -7.77
N SER A 452 0.28 -6.48 -7.92
CA SER A 452 1.71 -6.19 -7.84
C SER A 452 2.14 -5.41 -9.09
N ARG A 453 1.78 -4.12 -9.20
CA ARG A 453 2.35 -3.25 -10.23
C ARG A 453 3.72 -2.75 -9.78
N CYS A 454 4.77 -3.36 -10.31
CA CYS A 454 6.04 -2.64 -10.47
C CYS A 454 5.73 -1.32 -11.19
N GLY A 455 6.06 -0.19 -10.55
CA GLY A 455 5.75 1.15 -11.04
C GLY A 455 6.07 1.29 -12.53
N GLY A 456 5.07 1.75 -13.29
CA GLY A 456 5.02 1.59 -14.74
C GLY A 456 6.28 2.02 -15.47
N LYS A 457 6.83 1.09 -16.25
CA LYS A 457 7.14 1.30 -17.67
C LYS A 457 6.78 0.03 -18.40
N ASP A 458 6.09 0.21 -19.53
CA ASP A 458 5.76 -0.82 -20.50
C ASP A 458 6.90 -1.83 -20.71
N TYR A 459 6.52 -3.03 -21.15
CA TYR A 459 7.27 -4.14 -21.76
C TYR A 459 8.53 -3.82 -22.59
N LYS A 460 8.81 -2.55 -22.88
CA LYS A 460 9.95 -2.04 -23.62
C LYS A 460 11.30 -2.29 -22.93
N TYR A 461 11.34 -2.48 -21.61
CA TYR A 461 12.59 -2.65 -20.85
C TYR A 461 13.00 -4.10 -20.60
N SER A 462 12.18 -5.12 -20.90
CA SER A 462 12.60 -6.52 -20.66
C SER A 462 13.83 -6.90 -21.49
N ARG A 463 13.90 -6.46 -22.75
CA ARG A 463 15.11 -6.61 -23.58
C ARG A 463 16.28 -5.75 -23.12
N GLU A 464 16.05 -4.48 -22.78
CA GLU A 464 17.14 -3.59 -22.33
C GLU A 464 17.74 -4.03 -20.99
N ILE A 465 16.92 -4.53 -20.05
CA ILE A 465 17.37 -5.10 -18.78
C ILE A 465 18.19 -6.38 -19.04
N LEU A 466 17.74 -7.27 -19.94
CA LEU A 466 18.46 -8.48 -20.33
C LEU A 466 19.78 -8.17 -21.08
N GLU A 467 19.81 -7.14 -21.92
CA GLU A 467 21.01 -6.65 -22.63
C GLU A 467 22.01 -5.97 -21.66
N ILE A 468 21.55 -5.16 -20.71
CA ILE A 468 22.39 -4.56 -19.65
C ILE A 468 23.03 -5.64 -18.78
N MET A 469 22.34 -6.76 -18.56
CA MET A 469 22.82 -7.89 -17.74
C MET A 469 23.76 -8.87 -18.48
N LYS A 470 23.98 -8.70 -19.79
CA LYS A 470 24.81 -9.61 -20.63
C LYS A 470 24.44 -11.11 -20.50
N VAL A 471 23.17 -11.43 -20.30
CA VAL A 471 22.68 -12.82 -20.25
C VAL A 471 22.84 -13.46 -21.64
N PRO A 472 23.33 -14.72 -21.77
CA PRO A 472 23.45 -15.39 -23.07
C PRO A 472 22.10 -15.48 -23.80
N GLY A 473 22.08 -15.18 -25.10
CA GLY A 473 20.82 -15.00 -25.86
C GLY A 473 19.82 -16.17 -25.79
N LYS A 474 20.30 -17.42 -25.64
CA LYS A 474 19.43 -18.60 -25.48
C LYS A 474 18.59 -18.59 -24.21
N GLU A 475 19.07 -17.97 -23.12
CA GLU A 475 18.38 -17.90 -21.83
C GLU A 475 17.39 -16.74 -21.80
N GLN A 476 17.73 -15.64 -22.46
CA GLN A 476 16.81 -14.52 -22.69
C GLN A 476 15.55 -14.97 -23.45
N ASP A 477 15.73 -15.74 -24.53
CA ASP A 477 14.63 -16.25 -25.34
C ASP A 477 13.72 -17.22 -24.58
N LYS A 478 14.28 -18.05 -23.68
CA LYS A 478 13.50 -18.94 -22.81
C LYS A 478 12.65 -18.14 -21.81
N PHE A 479 13.24 -17.14 -21.15
CA PHE A 479 12.53 -16.28 -20.20
C PHE A 479 11.42 -15.45 -20.86
N LEU A 480 11.70 -14.85 -22.02
CA LEU A 480 10.73 -14.10 -22.82
C LEU A 480 9.60 -15.00 -23.34
N LYS A 481 9.89 -16.26 -23.67
CA LYS A 481 8.87 -17.24 -24.08
C LYS A 481 7.93 -17.60 -22.92
N VAL A 482 8.45 -17.83 -21.71
CA VAL A 482 7.65 -18.09 -20.50
C VAL A 482 6.77 -16.89 -20.13
N CYS A 483 7.31 -15.67 -20.16
CA CYS A 483 6.53 -14.44 -19.91
C CYS A 483 5.40 -14.24 -20.94
N LYS A 484 5.62 -14.66 -22.19
CA LYS A 484 4.65 -14.57 -23.29
C LYS A 484 3.58 -15.66 -23.22
N GLU A 485 3.92 -16.85 -22.73
CA GLU A 485 2.98 -17.95 -22.48
C GLU A 485 2.13 -17.71 -21.22
N LEU A 486 2.63 -16.95 -20.25
CA LEU A 486 1.91 -16.48 -19.05
C LEU A 486 1.01 -15.25 -19.30
N GLY A 487 0.78 -14.87 -20.56
CA GLY A 487 -0.13 -13.76 -20.90
C GLY A 487 0.31 -12.38 -20.39
N GLY A 488 1.55 -12.24 -19.93
CA GLY A 488 2.11 -10.97 -19.50
C GLY A 488 1.78 -10.52 -18.06
N TYR A 489 1.35 -11.42 -17.19
CA TYR A 489 1.24 -11.16 -15.75
C TYR A 489 2.23 -12.06 -15.02
N CYS A 490 3.48 -11.63 -14.92
CA CYS A 490 4.37 -12.19 -13.91
C CYS A 490 4.00 -11.52 -12.58
N ASP A 491 3.13 -12.20 -11.82
CA ASP A 491 2.85 -11.86 -10.44
C ASP A 491 4.17 -11.86 -9.65
N CYS A 492 4.44 -10.79 -8.89
CA CYS A 492 5.64 -10.71 -8.06
C CYS A 492 5.71 -11.90 -7.09
N GLU A 493 4.58 -12.46 -6.68
CA GLU A 493 4.52 -13.60 -5.77
C GLU A 493 5.07 -14.89 -6.41
N ILE A 494 4.88 -15.10 -7.71
CA ILE A 494 5.43 -16.26 -8.44
C ILE A 494 6.96 -16.13 -8.59
N LEU A 495 7.45 -14.91 -8.82
CA LEU A 495 8.89 -14.61 -8.86
C LEU A 495 9.55 -14.71 -7.48
N MET A 496 8.84 -14.31 -6.41
CA MET A 496 9.34 -14.40 -5.04
C MET A 496 9.36 -15.84 -4.51
N ASN A 497 8.30 -16.62 -4.74
CA ASN A 497 8.28 -18.04 -4.36
C ASN A 497 9.37 -18.85 -5.10
N ALA A 498 9.62 -18.55 -6.37
CA ALA A 498 10.73 -19.14 -7.11
C ALA A 498 12.11 -18.75 -6.56
N ALA A 499 12.26 -17.54 -6.01
CA ALA A 499 13.49 -17.07 -5.37
C ALA A 499 13.73 -17.69 -3.99
N GLU A 500 12.68 -17.87 -3.18
CA GLU A 500 12.77 -18.52 -1.86
C GLU A 500 13.15 -20.00 -1.98
N ASP A 501 12.56 -20.72 -2.94
CA ASP A 501 12.91 -22.12 -3.26
C ASP A 501 14.38 -22.27 -3.72
N LEU A 502 14.96 -21.27 -4.39
CA LEU A 502 16.34 -21.27 -4.87
C LEU A 502 17.36 -20.85 -3.78
N LEU A 503 16.97 -19.99 -2.84
CA LEU A 503 17.89 -19.40 -1.86
C LEU A 503 17.84 -20.08 -0.48
N GLY A 504 16.71 -20.70 -0.13
CA GLY A 504 16.41 -21.31 1.16
C GLY A 504 15.74 -20.34 2.14
N GLU A 505 14.89 -20.88 3.03
CA GLU A 505 13.97 -20.16 3.94
C GLU A 505 14.64 -19.12 4.88
N ASP A 506 15.95 -19.19 5.11
CA ASP A 506 16.69 -18.33 6.06
C ASP A 506 17.42 -17.13 5.40
N THR A 507 17.01 -16.70 4.20
CA THR A 507 17.68 -15.60 3.50
C THR A 507 17.04 -14.25 3.87
N PRO A 508 17.72 -13.33 4.60
CA PRO A 508 17.10 -12.06 4.98
C PRO A 508 16.97 -11.15 3.76
N TRP A 509 15.76 -10.62 3.57
CA TRP A 509 15.36 -9.72 2.48
C TRP A 509 15.80 -8.27 2.72
#